data_AF-A0A7Y0ELL0-F1
#
_entry.id   AF-A0A7Y0ELL0-F1
#
_cell.length_a   1.000
_cell.length_b   1.000
_cell.length_c   1.000
_cell.angle_alpha   90.00
_cell.angle_beta   90.00
_cell.angle_gamma   90.00
#
_symmetry.space_group_name_H-M   'P 1'
#
loop_
_entity.id
_entity.type
_entity.pdbx_description
1 polymer ?
#
loop_
_entity_poly.entity_id
_entity_poly.type
_entity_poly.pdbx_seq_one_letter_code
_entity_poly.pdbx_strand_id
1 'polypeptide(L)'
;MKLNAAQIKLIENKSLGYNLLKGVTGSGKTTTAVYRSVYLENYYCLYDKDRILMITGDSDQTGYIKKMYIKAKENTKFNYITLFSNSEDKLSIHNIEDIVYKYFCCDKKHINYNLLKNEEEKQAIVTECIAQIKKSCESIRILNSKYVEFIIDEISWIKSCNYNTIEEYQTADRVGRSTFKVKGPKRLLKNSNIRDAIFKTMVLYNEKLKEKKLIDLEDMSLIALEQCKKDRNDERYTHIIVDESQNLTKVQLDLIRKLNSNETYSSTTYIVSKDNCKNSNGWLIKTRKISSLGLPSKVKGHVLTKKYERYMEKKSIDYSIESFKYCDIKHGKDYELSRDINNISEVMVKDADSQYKYNEEELKKLPIYNDIAAGEPILMNPEIEDIFYVPTYWLKGMNSCFILKVRGDSMIGANINNGDYVIIKKQYTAQNKDIVAVNLDGNATLKRFISKKDGIYLMPENKKYKPIIINDEGARIIGIAVGIIKEN
;
A
#
# COMPACT_ATOMS: atom_id res chain seq x y z
N MET A 1 9.72 6.64 6.44
CA MET A 1 9.39 5.44 7.24
C MET A 1 9.97 4.25 6.50
N LYS A 2 11.04 3.61 7.00
CA LYS A 2 11.64 2.44 6.35
C LYS A 2 10.65 1.26 6.41
N LEU A 3 10.37 0.66 5.26
CA LEU A 3 9.53 -0.54 5.16
C LEU A 3 10.36 -1.76 5.56
N ASN A 4 9.76 -2.71 6.27
CA ASN A 4 10.43 -3.97 6.58
C ASN A 4 10.32 -4.96 5.40
N ALA A 5 11.16 -6.01 5.39
CA ALA A 5 11.16 -7.03 4.35
C ALA A 5 9.80 -7.74 4.16
N ALA A 6 9.02 -7.93 5.22
CA ALA A 6 7.68 -8.53 5.13
C ALA A 6 6.68 -7.59 4.44
N GLN A 7 6.75 -6.28 4.69
CA GLN A 7 5.94 -5.26 4.02
C GLN A 7 6.33 -5.15 2.55
N ILE A 8 7.63 -5.10 2.25
CA ILE A 8 8.16 -5.07 0.88
C ILE A 8 7.65 -6.28 0.09
N LYS A 9 7.81 -7.49 0.64
CA LYS A 9 7.29 -8.73 0.02
C LYS A 9 5.78 -8.69 -0.24
N LEU A 10 5.01 -7.95 0.55
CA LEU A 10 3.56 -7.79 0.35
C LEU A 10 3.22 -6.71 -0.68
N ILE A 11 3.98 -5.62 -0.70
CA ILE A 11 3.87 -4.54 -1.68
C ILE A 11 4.18 -5.07 -3.09
N GLU A 12 5.24 -5.86 -3.21
CA GLU A 12 5.74 -6.39 -4.49
C GLU A 12 5.07 -7.71 -4.90
N ASN A 13 4.10 -8.18 -4.10
CA ASN A 13 3.42 -9.42 -4.37
C ASN A 13 2.74 -9.40 -5.75
N LYS A 14 3.17 -10.29 -6.64
CA LYS A 14 2.66 -10.44 -8.01
C LYS A 14 1.31 -11.17 -8.08
N SER A 15 0.72 -11.54 -6.94
CA SER A 15 -0.56 -12.21 -6.88
C SER A 15 -1.71 -11.29 -7.28
N LEU A 16 -2.32 -11.61 -8.41
CA LEU A 16 -3.53 -10.94 -8.94
C LEU A 16 -4.80 -11.60 -8.40
N GLY A 17 -5.95 -10.96 -8.60
CA GLY A 17 -7.23 -11.35 -8.01
C GLY A 17 -7.41 -10.89 -6.56
N TYR A 18 -8.05 -11.73 -5.74
CA TYR A 18 -8.40 -11.36 -4.36
C TYR A 18 -7.30 -11.71 -3.35
N ASN A 19 -6.85 -10.71 -2.62
CA ASN A 19 -5.82 -10.82 -1.58
C ASN A 19 -6.37 -10.35 -0.23
N LEU A 20 -5.88 -10.95 0.85
CA LEU A 20 -6.29 -10.61 2.21
C LEU A 20 -5.07 -10.39 3.09
N LEU A 21 -4.87 -9.14 3.53
CA LEU A 21 -3.81 -8.77 4.46
C LEU A 21 -4.39 -8.61 5.87
N LYS A 22 -3.98 -9.49 6.79
CA LYS A 22 -4.39 -9.43 8.19
C LYS A 22 -3.24 -8.91 9.04
N GLY A 23 -3.54 -8.10 10.05
CA GLY A 23 -2.55 -7.72 11.04
C GLY A 23 -3.17 -7.14 12.29
N VAL A 24 -2.34 -6.96 13.29
CA VAL A 24 -2.71 -6.31 14.55
C VAL A 24 -2.65 -4.79 14.40
N THR A 25 -3.30 -4.04 15.29
CA THR A 25 -3.20 -2.56 15.29
C THR A 25 -1.74 -2.14 15.42
N GLY A 26 -1.33 -1.14 14.64
CA GLY A 26 0.07 -0.72 14.59
C GLY A 26 0.96 -1.57 13.69
N SER A 27 0.53 -2.66 13.07
CA SER A 27 1.44 -3.49 12.24
C SER A 27 1.90 -2.88 10.90
N GLY A 28 1.67 -1.57 10.66
CA GLY A 28 2.01 -0.88 9.41
C GLY A 28 1.16 -1.27 8.19
N LYS A 29 -0.10 -1.69 8.41
CA LYS A 29 -1.01 -2.14 7.34
C LYS A 29 -1.35 -1.04 6.34
N THR A 30 -1.81 0.12 6.84
CA THR A 30 -2.12 1.29 6.02
C THR A 30 -0.90 1.76 5.23
N THR A 31 0.29 1.77 5.85
CA THR A 31 1.55 2.05 5.13
C THR A 31 1.77 1.05 4.00
N THR A 32 1.58 -0.24 4.26
CA THR A 32 1.71 -1.30 3.23
C THR A 32 0.69 -1.08 2.10
N ALA A 33 -0.53 -0.67 2.43
CA ALA A 33 -1.60 -0.37 1.48
C ALA A 33 -1.22 0.77 0.52
N VAL A 34 -0.68 1.87 1.08
CA VAL A 34 -0.25 3.04 0.32
C VAL A 34 0.92 2.72 -0.59
N TYR A 35 1.95 2.03 -0.11
CA TYR A 35 3.07 1.66 -0.98
C TYR A 35 2.67 0.60 -2.02
N ARG A 36 1.69 -0.26 -1.70
CA ARG A 36 1.10 -1.18 -2.67
C ARG A 36 0.36 -0.43 -3.79
N SER A 37 -0.35 0.66 -3.51
CA SER A 37 -1.00 1.44 -4.58
C SER A 37 0.02 2.08 -5.51
N VAL A 38 1.10 2.64 -4.97
CA VAL A 38 2.23 3.18 -5.77
C VAL A 38 2.87 2.09 -6.64
N TYR A 39 3.12 0.90 -6.08
CA TYR A 39 3.66 -0.22 -6.86
C TYR A 39 2.69 -0.65 -7.98
N LEU A 40 1.38 -0.75 -7.70
CA LEU A 40 0.40 -1.09 -8.72
C LEU A 40 0.33 -0.03 -9.83
N GLU A 41 0.38 1.25 -9.47
CA GLU A 41 0.37 2.37 -10.42
C GLU A 41 1.54 2.25 -11.40
N ASN A 42 2.73 1.96 -10.87
CA ASN A 42 3.96 1.92 -11.66
C ASN A 42 4.10 0.67 -12.53
N TYR A 43 3.57 -0.48 -12.09
CA TYR A 43 3.85 -1.77 -12.73
C TYR A 43 2.65 -2.43 -13.41
N TYR A 44 1.42 -2.06 -13.05
CA TYR A 44 0.20 -2.73 -13.52
C TYR A 44 -0.81 -1.77 -14.15
N CYS A 45 -0.63 -0.46 -14.00
CA CYS A 45 -1.47 0.54 -14.65
C CYS A 45 -0.82 1.12 -15.92
N LEU A 46 -0.58 0.26 -16.92
CA LEU A 46 0.13 0.62 -18.15
C LEU A 46 -0.79 1.22 -19.22
N TYR A 47 -2.09 0.98 -19.16
CA TYR A 47 -3.10 1.46 -20.11
C TYR A 47 -3.89 2.63 -19.55
N ASP A 48 -4.47 3.47 -20.42
CA ASP A 48 -5.24 4.66 -20.01
C ASP A 48 -6.49 4.30 -19.20
N LYS A 49 -7.08 3.14 -19.46
CA LYS A 49 -8.22 2.61 -18.72
C LYS A 49 -7.87 2.13 -17.30
N ASP A 50 -6.59 1.92 -17.00
CA ASP A 50 -6.18 1.35 -15.72
C ASP A 50 -6.29 2.40 -14.62
N ARG A 51 -7.02 2.07 -13.56
CA ARG A 51 -7.24 2.97 -12.42
C ARG A 51 -7.19 2.19 -11.12
N ILE A 52 -6.73 2.86 -10.06
CA ILE A 52 -6.64 2.30 -8.71
C ILE A 52 -7.63 3.03 -7.80
N LEU A 53 -8.40 2.26 -7.04
CA LEU A 53 -9.26 2.78 -5.97
C LEU A 53 -8.73 2.33 -4.61
N MET A 54 -8.38 3.28 -3.75
CA MET A 54 -8.13 3.02 -2.34
C MET A 54 -9.31 3.51 -1.51
N ILE A 55 -9.88 2.58 -0.73
CA ILE A 55 -11.05 2.81 0.11
C ILE A 55 -10.63 2.73 1.57
N THR A 56 -10.98 3.72 2.37
CA THR A 56 -10.88 3.66 3.83
C THR A 56 -12.24 3.40 4.46
N GLY A 57 -12.31 2.47 5.42
CA GLY A 57 -13.48 2.30 6.28
C GLY A 57 -13.54 3.29 7.46
N ASP A 58 -12.62 4.24 7.53
CA ASP A 58 -12.55 5.30 8.55
C ASP A 58 -12.48 6.66 7.86
N SER A 59 -13.53 7.47 8.02
CA SER A 59 -13.73 8.76 7.34
C SER A 59 -12.61 9.76 7.61
N ASP A 60 -12.01 9.70 8.81
CA ASP A 60 -11.02 10.67 9.28
C ASP A 60 -9.61 10.41 8.71
N GLN A 61 -9.39 9.26 8.07
CA GLN A 61 -8.07 8.85 7.60
C GLN A 61 -7.77 9.26 6.15
N THR A 62 -8.77 9.65 5.36
CA THR A 62 -8.59 9.97 3.93
C THR A 62 -7.51 11.02 3.69
N GLY A 63 -7.51 12.11 4.48
CA GLY A 63 -6.51 13.18 4.36
C GLY A 63 -5.10 12.72 4.76
N TYR A 64 -4.99 11.86 5.77
CA TYR A 64 -3.72 11.27 6.20
C TYR A 64 -3.15 10.31 5.15
N ILE A 65 -3.99 9.43 4.60
CA ILE A 65 -3.61 8.48 3.54
C ILE A 65 -3.16 9.22 2.28
N LYS A 66 -3.87 10.28 1.87
CA LYS A 66 -3.45 11.16 0.75
C LYS A 66 -2.05 11.73 0.98
N LYS A 67 -1.77 12.26 2.17
CA LYS A 67 -0.43 12.78 2.54
C LYS A 67 0.64 11.68 2.51
N MET A 68 0.31 10.48 2.99
CA MET A 68 1.23 9.33 2.92
C MET A 68 1.52 8.92 1.49
N TYR A 69 0.51 8.91 0.63
CA TYR A 69 0.65 8.57 -0.78
C TYR A 69 1.56 9.54 -1.52
N ILE A 70 1.37 10.85 -1.35
CA ILE A 70 2.24 11.87 -1.93
C ILE A 70 3.70 11.61 -1.53
N LYS A 71 3.95 11.40 -0.23
CA LYS A 71 5.29 11.08 0.28
C LYS A 71 5.85 9.77 -0.29
N ALA A 72 5.02 8.73 -0.40
CA ALA A 72 5.44 7.45 -0.96
C ALA A 72 5.78 7.57 -2.46
N LYS A 73 5.00 8.34 -3.21
CA LYS A 73 5.22 8.65 -4.63
C LYS A 73 6.50 9.46 -4.81
N GLU A 74 6.75 10.48 -3.98
CA GLU A 74 8.01 11.24 -3.98
C GLU A 74 9.23 10.36 -3.69
N ASN A 75 9.14 9.50 -2.67
CA ASN A 75 10.23 8.58 -2.31
C ASN A 75 10.53 7.53 -3.39
N THR A 76 9.57 7.27 -4.28
CA THR A 76 9.69 6.27 -5.37
C THR A 76 9.76 6.90 -6.75
N LYS A 77 9.73 8.25 -6.83
CA LYS A 77 9.61 9.04 -8.07
C LYS A 77 10.73 8.79 -9.07
N PHE A 78 11.91 8.37 -8.61
CA PHE A 78 13.07 8.05 -9.44
C PHE A 78 13.24 6.55 -9.71
N ASN A 79 12.42 5.69 -9.11
CA ASN A 79 12.57 4.25 -9.30
C ASN A 79 11.85 3.76 -10.57
N TYR A 80 10.82 4.45 -11.07
CA TYR A 80 9.84 3.86 -11.99
C TYR A 80 9.26 4.76 -13.10
N ILE A 81 9.94 5.85 -13.51
CA ILE A 81 9.52 6.60 -14.72
C ILE A 81 9.76 5.72 -15.94
N THR A 82 8.69 5.18 -16.52
CA THR A 82 8.72 4.50 -17.82
C THR A 82 8.42 5.50 -18.94
N LEU A 83 8.88 5.23 -20.17
CA LEU A 83 8.60 6.06 -21.36
C LEU A 83 7.10 6.23 -21.66
N PHE A 84 6.25 5.40 -21.05
CA PHE A 84 4.79 5.38 -21.19
C PHE A 84 4.07 5.86 -19.93
N SER A 85 4.79 6.42 -18.95
CA SER A 85 4.16 6.96 -17.74
C SER A 85 3.30 8.15 -18.13
N ASN A 86 1.99 7.95 -18.18
CA ASN A 86 1.02 9.02 -18.43
C ASN A 86 1.05 10.01 -17.25
N SER A 87 0.91 11.31 -17.50
CA SER A 87 1.10 12.35 -16.47
C SER A 87 -0.03 12.44 -15.44
N GLU A 88 -1.12 11.71 -15.66
CA GLU A 88 -2.29 11.71 -14.79
C GLU A 88 -2.14 10.72 -13.65
N ASP A 89 -2.50 11.15 -12.44
CA ASP A 89 -2.55 10.28 -11.27
C ASP A 89 -3.67 9.25 -11.43
N LYS A 90 -3.32 7.96 -11.40
CA LYS A 90 -4.29 6.87 -11.60
C LYS A 90 -4.95 6.42 -10.30
N LEU A 91 -4.58 6.99 -9.15
CA LEU A 91 -5.11 6.63 -7.83
C LEU A 91 -6.23 7.58 -7.37
N SER A 92 -7.38 6.99 -7.06
CA SER A 92 -8.48 7.65 -6.34
C SER A 92 -8.53 7.15 -4.90
N ILE A 93 -8.65 8.07 -3.93
CA ILE A 93 -8.73 7.75 -2.49
C ILE A 93 -10.02 8.33 -1.92
N HIS A 94 -10.91 7.44 -1.45
CA HIS A 94 -12.23 7.77 -0.91
C HIS A 94 -12.52 7.02 0.39
N ASN A 95 -13.42 7.56 1.21
CA ASN A 95 -14.06 6.75 2.25
C ASN A 95 -15.18 5.89 1.59
N ILE A 96 -15.71 4.91 2.32
CA ILE A 96 -16.81 4.08 1.79
C ILE A 96 -18.14 4.85 1.70
N GLU A 97 -18.38 5.79 2.61
CA GLU A 97 -19.61 6.58 2.68
C GLU A 97 -19.80 7.49 1.45
N ASP A 98 -18.71 8.07 0.93
CA ASP A 98 -18.64 8.93 -0.26
C ASP A 98 -19.01 8.11 -1.50
N ILE A 99 -18.52 6.87 -1.57
CA ILE A 99 -18.83 5.94 -2.66
C ILE A 99 -20.31 5.55 -2.61
N VAL A 100 -20.81 5.19 -1.41
CA VAL A 100 -22.23 4.90 -1.21
C VAL A 100 -23.09 6.10 -1.61
N TYR A 101 -22.72 7.30 -1.16
CA TYR A 101 -23.43 8.53 -1.46
C TYR A 101 -23.42 8.86 -2.96
N LYS A 102 -22.27 8.69 -3.64
CA LYS A 102 -22.14 8.86 -5.10
C LYS A 102 -23.21 8.05 -5.83
N TYR A 103 -23.28 6.74 -5.58
CA TYR A 103 -24.24 5.87 -6.27
C TYR A 103 -25.68 6.05 -5.81
N PHE A 104 -25.91 6.43 -4.56
CA PHE A 104 -27.23 6.79 -4.07
C PHE A 104 -27.80 7.99 -4.86
N CYS A 105 -26.96 9.01 -5.12
CA CYS A 105 -27.36 10.22 -5.84
C CYS A 105 -27.42 10.09 -7.37
N CYS A 106 -26.98 8.97 -7.96
CA CYS A 106 -26.98 8.78 -9.41
C CYS A 106 -28.38 8.84 -10.04
N ASP A 107 -29.45 8.46 -9.32
CA ASP A 107 -30.84 8.54 -9.79
C ASP A 107 -31.60 9.68 -9.09
N LYS A 108 -32.18 10.59 -9.90
CA LYS A 108 -32.96 11.73 -9.41
C LYS A 108 -34.15 11.34 -8.53
N LYS A 109 -34.68 10.11 -8.65
CA LYS A 109 -35.78 9.61 -7.81
C LYS A 109 -35.44 9.58 -6.32
N HIS A 110 -34.17 9.39 -5.97
CA HIS A 110 -33.75 9.21 -4.58
C HIS A 110 -33.48 10.53 -3.84
N ILE A 111 -33.30 11.64 -4.57
CA ILE A 111 -33.09 12.99 -4.01
C ILE A 111 -34.31 13.44 -3.18
N ASN A 112 -35.49 12.85 -3.42
CA ASN A 112 -36.72 13.15 -2.69
C ASN A 112 -36.86 12.45 -1.33
N TYR A 113 -35.92 11.60 -0.94
CA TYR A 113 -35.91 10.96 0.39
C TYR A 113 -34.97 11.71 1.34
N ASN A 114 -35.41 11.91 2.57
CA ASN A 114 -34.57 12.48 3.63
C ASN A 114 -33.92 11.36 4.45
N LEU A 115 -32.65 11.53 4.80
CA LEU A 115 -31.96 10.60 5.69
C LEU A 115 -32.50 10.75 7.12
N LEU A 116 -32.91 9.64 7.71
CA LEU A 116 -33.29 9.54 9.11
C LEU A 116 -32.04 9.69 9.99
N LYS A 117 -31.84 10.90 10.53
CA LYS A 117 -30.67 11.23 11.38
C LYS A 117 -30.95 11.07 12.88
N ASN A 118 -32.21 11.14 13.30
CA ASN A 118 -32.57 11.13 14.71
C ASN A 118 -32.85 9.70 15.20
N GLU A 119 -32.03 9.22 16.13
CA GLU A 119 -32.21 7.91 16.77
C GLU A 119 -33.52 7.82 17.57
N GLU A 120 -34.00 8.92 18.17
CA GLU A 120 -35.29 8.93 18.88
C GLU A 120 -36.45 8.74 17.90
N GLU A 121 -36.38 9.36 16.72
CA GLU A 121 -37.38 9.17 15.67
C GLU A 121 -37.34 7.72 15.15
N LYS A 122 -36.14 7.15 14.96
CA LYS A 122 -35.98 5.73 14.60
C LYS A 122 -36.62 4.82 15.65
N GLN A 123 -36.37 5.08 16.93
CA GLN A 123 -36.97 4.33 18.04
C GLN A 123 -38.49 4.49 18.11
N ALA A 124 -39.03 5.68 17.85
CA ALA A 124 -40.46 5.92 17.83
C ALA A 124 -41.15 5.12 16.72
N ILE A 125 -40.61 5.16 15.49
CA ILE A 125 -41.16 4.41 14.36
C ILE A 125 -41.11 2.91 14.62
N VAL A 126 -39.98 2.37 15.10
CA VAL A 126 -39.88 0.93 15.40
C VAL A 126 -40.77 0.52 16.56
N THR A 127 -40.95 1.37 17.58
CA THR A 127 -41.89 1.12 18.67
C THR A 127 -43.33 1.02 18.17
N GLU A 128 -43.71 1.90 17.23
CA GLU A 128 -45.00 1.81 16.55
C GLU A 128 -45.15 0.50 15.78
N CYS A 129 -44.12 0.10 15.02
CA CYS A 129 -44.11 -1.17 14.28
C CYS A 129 -44.28 -2.38 15.22
N ILE A 130 -43.55 -2.38 16.34
CA ILE A 130 -43.65 -3.43 17.37
C ILE A 130 -45.09 -3.52 17.89
N ALA A 131 -45.72 -2.40 18.22
CA ALA A 131 -47.09 -2.38 18.73
C ALA A 131 -48.10 -2.93 17.71
N GLN A 132 -47.91 -2.66 16.42
CA GLN A 132 -48.75 -3.19 15.35
C GLN A 132 -48.55 -4.71 15.15
N ILE A 133 -47.31 -5.17 15.03
CA ILE A 133 -46.99 -6.60 14.86
C ILE A 133 -47.36 -7.42 16.09
N LYS A 134 -47.28 -6.83 17.30
CA LYS A 134 -47.68 -7.51 18.54
C LYS A 134 -49.12 -7.98 18.53
N LYS A 135 -50.03 -7.26 17.85
CA LYS A 135 -51.46 -7.63 17.73
C LYS A 135 -51.67 -8.96 16.98
N SER A 136 -50.79 -9.30 16.04
CA SER A 136 -50.85 -10.58 15.31
C SER A 136 -49.97 -11.67 15.93
N CYS A 137 -49.11 -11.32 16.90
CA CYS A 137 -48.07 -12.17 17.45
C CYS A 137 -47.96 -12.07 19.00
N GLU A 138 -49.07 -12.29 19.71
CA GLU A 138 -49.16 -12.05 21.16
C GLU A 138 -48.17 -12.86 21.99
N SER A 139 -47.84 -14.10 21.58
CA SER A 139 -46.96 -15.00 22.33
C SER A 139 -45.47 -14.59 22.33
N ILE A 140 -45.06 -13.68 21.43
CA ILE A 140 -43.65 -13.33 21.23
C ILE A 140 -43.20 -12.25 22.22
N ARG A 141 -42.38 -12.65 23.20
CA ARG A 141 -41.93 -11.77 24.31
C ARG A 141 -41.08 -10.59 23.88
N ILE A 142 -40.33 -10.71 22.79
CA ILE A 142 -39.39 -9.67 22.35
C ILE A 142 -40.09 -8.48 21.68
N LEU A 143 -41.34 -8.63 21.22
CA LEU A 143 -42.15 -7.55 20.66
C LEU A 143 -42.69 -6.68 21.80
N ASN A 144 -41.79 -5.91 22.41
CA ASN A 144 -42.05 -4.99 23.52
C ASN A 144 -41.08 -3.81 23.42
N SER A 145 -41.51 -2.62 23.84
CA SER A 145 -40.69 -1.39 23.82
C SER A 145 -39.36 -1.53 24.57
N LYS A 146 -39.27 -2.39 25.60
CA LYS A 146 -38.03 -2.72 26.32
C LYS A 146 -36.92 -3.29 25.42
N TYR A 147 -37.28 -3.88 24.28
CA TYR A 147 -36.35 -4.52 23.34
C TYR A 147 -36.20 -3.74 22.03
N VAL A 148 -36.66 -2.48 21.97
CA VAL A 148 -36.63 -1.67 20.74
C VAL A 148 -35.21 -1.53 20.17
N GLU A 149 -34.22 -1.25 21.02
CA GLU A 149 -32.81 -1.13 20.60
C GLU A 149 -32.27 -2.44 20.00
N PHE A 150 -32.65 -3.58 20.59
CA PHE A 150 -32.26 -4.89 20.08
C PHE A 150 -32.89 -5.16 18.71
N ILE A 151 -34.16 -4.78 18.53
CA ILE A 151 -34.87 -4.96 17.26
C ILE A 151 -34.28 -4.03 16.19
N ILE A 152 -33.96 -2.77 16.51
CA ILE A 152 -33.27 -1.83 15.60
C ILE A 152 -31.93 -2.40 15.15
N ASP A 153 -31.12 -2.86 16.10
CA ASP A 153 -29.81 -3.45 15.82
C ASP A 153 -29.93 -4.74 14.98
N GLU A 154 -30.97 -5.55 15.18
CA GLU A 154 -31.22 -6.73 14.35
C GLU A 154 -31.72 -6.36 12.94
N ILE A 155 -32.61 -5.37 12.81
CA ILE A 155 -33.06 -4.83 11.51
C ILE A 155 -31.86 -4.31 10.72
N SER A 156 -31.03 -3.47 11.35
CA SER A 156 -29.79 -2.95 10.76
C SER A 156 -28.86 -4.08 10.31
N TRP A 157 -28.74 -5.16 11.10
CA TRP A 157 -27.97 -6.34 10.72
C TRP A 157 -28.55 -7.02 9.47
N ILE A 158 -29.86 -7.28 9.43
CA ILE A 158 -30.54 -7.93 8.30
C ILE A 158 -30.28 -7.14 7.00
N LYS A 159 -30.50 -5.82 7.04
CA LYS A 159 -30.28 -4.91 5.90
C LYS A 159 -28.80 -4.86 5.49
N SER A 160 -27.89 -4.75 6.46
CA SER A 160 -26.43 -4.77 6.23
C SER A 160 -25.91 -6.06 5.61
N CYS A 161 -26.65 -7.16 5.74
CA CYS A 161 -26.34 -8.47 5.16
C CYS A 161 -27.01 -8.71 3.79
N ASN A 162 -27.88 -7.79 3.36
CA ASN A 162 -28.73 -7.91 2.18
C ASN A 162 -29.65 -9.13 2.22
N TYR A 163 -30.25 -9.44 3.38
CA TYR A 163 -31.25 -10.50 3.46
C TYR A 163 -32.63 -9.92 3.12
N ASN A 164 -33.10 -10.21 1.91
CA ASN A 164 -34.32 -9.62 1.37
C ASN A 164 -35.54 -10.55 1.54
N THR A 165 -35.30 -11.82 1.85
CA THR A 165 -36.35 -12.82 2.06
C THR A 165 -36.31 -13.39 3.47
N ILE A 166 -37.45 -13.87 3.94
CA ILE A 166 -37.55 -14.48 5.26
C ILE A 166 -36.72 -15.77 5.32
N GLU A 167 -36.64 -16.53 4.23
CA GLU A 167 -35.89 -17.78 4.13
C GLU A 167 -34.38 -17.54 4.32
N GLU A 168 -33.84 -16.48 3.70
CA GLU A 168 -32.45 -16.07 3.87
C GLU A 168 -32.17 -15.73 5.35
N TYR A 169 -33.01 -14.90 5.97
CA TYR A 169 -32.83 -14.52 7.36
C TYR A 169 -33.00 -15.71 8.33
N GLN A 170 -33.94 -16.60 8.07
CA GLN A 170 -34.20 -17.76 8.93
C GLN A 170 -33.03 -18.75 8.97
N THR A 171 -32.35 -18.93 7.84
CA THR A 171 -31.22 -19.85 7.71
C THR A 171 -29.87 -19.20 8.04
N ALA A 172 -29.81 -17.86 8.09
CA ALA A 172 -28.59 -17.10 8.33
C ALA A 172 -27.89 -17.43 9.66
N ASP A 173 -26.56 -17.50 9.60
CA ASP A 173 -25.69 -17.62 10.76
C ASP A 173 -25.52 -16.25 11.45
N ARG A 174 -26.17 -16.08 12.61
CA ARG A 174 -26.16 -14.84 13.40
C ARG A 174 -24.89 -14.70 14.26
N VAL A 175 -23.75 -14.53 13.60
CA VAL A 175 -22.41 -14.59 14.23
C VAL A 175 -21.83 -13.19 14.48
N GLY A 176 -21.10 -13.03 15.59
CA GLY A 176 -20.42 -11.77 15.95
C GLY A 176 -21.29 -10.76 16.73
N ARG A 177 -22.47 -11.19 17.18
CA ARG A 177 -23.51 -10.32 17.77
C ARG A 177 -23.62 -10.42 19.30
N SER A 178 -22.80 -11.27 19.93
CA SER A 178 -22.86 -11.56 21.37
C SER A 178 -22.13 -10.53 22.25
N THR A 179 -21.39 -9.61 21.65
CA THR A 179 -20.50 -8.64 22.30
C THR A 179 -21.15 -7.29 22.60
N PHE A 180 -22.34 -7.01 22.07
CA PHE A 180 -23.02 -5.72 22.28
C PHE A 180 -23.87 -5.71 23.56
N LYS A 181 -23.74 -4.63 24.34
CA LYS A 181 -24.43 -4.40 25.63
C LYS A 181 -25.91 -3.98 25.45
N VAL A 182 -26.63 -4.56 24.51
CA VAL A 182 -28.05 -4.27 24.31
C VAL A 182 -28.90 -5.27 25.08
N LYS A 183 -29.96 -4.79 25.75
CA LYS A 183 -30.92 -5.68 26.43
C LYS A 183 -31.66 -6.50 25.36
N GLY A 184 -31.47 -7.81 25.37
CA GLY A 184 -32.11 -8.70 24.39
C GLY A 184 -31.59 -10.15 24.45
N PRO A 185 -32.16 -11.07 23.65
CA PRO A 185 -31.71 -12.44 23.58
C PRO A 185 -30.32 -12.51 22.92
N LYS A 186 -29.37 -13.18 23.58
CA LYS A 186 -28.01 -13.40 23.03
C LYS A 186 -28.02 -14.30 21.79
N ARG A 187 -28.99 -15.22 21.69
CA ARG A 187 -29.13 -16.18 20.59
C ARG A 187 -30.56 -16.15 20.05
N LEU A 188 -30.68 -16.14 18.73
CA LEU A 188 -31.94 -16.35 18.01
C LEU A 188 -31.85 -17.67 17.25
N LEU A 189 -32.75 -18.61 17.56
CA LEU A 189 -32.83 -19.90 16.86
C LEU A 189 -33.18 -19.67 15.39
N LYS A 190 -32.57 -20.48 14.51
CA LYS A 190 -32.93 -20.53 13.09
C LYS A 190 -34.36 -21.06 12.95
N ASN A 191 -35.04 -20.69 11.87
CA ASN A 191 -36.41 -21.14 11.56
C ASN A 191 -37.39 -20.92 12.73
N SER A 192 -37.28 -19.79 13.44
CA SER A 192 -38.08 -19.52 14.63
C SER A 192 -39.12 -18.43 14.39
N ASN A 193 -40.24 -18.51 15.11
CA ASN A 193 -41.28 -17.47 15.10
C ASN A 193 -40.75 -16.11 15.56
N ILE A 194 -39.69 -16.11 16.38
CA ILE A 194 -39.03 -14.89 16.84
C ILE A 194 -38.35 -14.18 15.65
N ARG A 195 -37.61 -14.92 14.81
CA ARG A 195 -37.02 -14.35 13.59
C ARG A 195 -38.09 -13.89 12.60
N ASP A 196 -39.14 -14.69 12.42
CA ASP A 196 -40.28 -14.31 11.58
C ASP A 196 -40.89 -12.96 12.02
N ALA A 197 -41.13 -12.77 13.31
CA ALA A 197 -41.65 -11.52 13.85
C ALA A 197 -40.70 -10.32 13.68
N ILE A 198 -39.39 -10.52 13.87
CA ILE A 198 -38.40 -9.45 13.65
C ILE A 198 -38.38 -9.05 12.17
N PHE A 199 -38.40 -10.02 11.25
CA PHE A 199 -38.42 -9.77 9.82
C PHE A 199 -39.69 -9.04 9.39
N LYS A 200 -40.86 -9.45 9.89
CA LYS A 200 -42.13 -8.73 9.67
C LYS A 200 -42.08 -7.30 10.19
N THR A 201 -41.43 -7.09 11.34
CA THR A 201 -41.22 -5.75 11.91
C THR A 201 -40.30 -4.91 11.01
N MET A 202 -39.26 -5.50 10.41
CA MET A 202 -38.40 -4.83 9.42
C MET A 202 -39.19 -4.41 8.18
N VAL A 203 -40.03 -5.31 7.63
CA VAL A 203 -40.83 -5.02 6.43
C VAL A 203 -41.75 -3.83 6.69
N LEU A 204 -42.51 -3.86 7.80
CA LEU A 204 -43.38 -2.76 8.20
C LEU A 204 -42.61 -1.46 8.48
N TYR A 205 -41.43 -1.56 9.08
CA TYR A 205 -40.55 -0.42 9.30
C TYR A 205 -40.16 0.25 7.98
N ASN A 206 -39.74 -0.52 6.98
CA ASN A 206 -39.38 0.00 5.66
C ASN A 206 -40.60 0.63 4.94
N GLU A 207 -41.80 0.07 5.09
CA GLU A 207 -43.04 0.66 4.57
C GLU A 207 -43.32 2.04 5.19
N LYS A 208 -43.21 2.16 6.52
CA LYS A 208 -43.39 3.43 7.23
C LYS A 208 -42.34 4.48 6.86
N LEU A 209 -41.08 4.08 6.68
CA LEU A 209 -40.05 4.98 6.17
C LEU A 209 -40.46 5.53 4.79
N LYS A 210 -40.91 4.66 3.89
CA LYS A 210 -41.34 5.05 2.54
C LYS A 210 -42.55 6.00 2.57
N GLU A 211 -43.55 5.76 3.41
CA GLU A 211 -44.70 6.66 3.61
C GLU A 211 -44.27 8.06 4.05
N LYS A 212 -43.29 8.14 4.95
CA LYS A 212 -42.71 9.39 5.47
C LYS A 212 -41.67 10.01 4.53
N LYS A 213 -41.36 9.40 3.38
CA LYS A 213 -40.25 9.78 2.48
C LYS A 213 -38.89 9.85 3.21
N LEU A 214 -38.67 8.90 4.11
CA LEU A 214 -37.43 8.72 4.86
C LEU A 214 -36.69 7.47 4.37
N ILE A 215 -35.38 7.46 4.61
CA ILE A 215 -34.51 6.28 4.48
C ILE A 215 -33.52 6.24 5.64
N ASP A 216 -33.05 5.07 6.03
CA ASP A 216 -31.90 4.95 6.92
C ASP A 216 -30.58 4.75 6.16
N LEU A 217 -29.47 4.62 6.89
CA LEU A 217 -28.13 4.44 6.31
C LEU A 217 -28.00 3.09 5.59
N GLU A 218 -28.68 2.06 6.09
CA GLU A 218 -28.69 0.75 5.46
C GLU A 218 -29.46 0.75 4.14
N ASP A 219 -30.60 1.45 4.05
CA ASP A 219 -31.34 1.68 2.81
C ASP A 219 -30.48 2.41 1.78
N MET A 220 -29.78 3.46 2.20
CA MET A 220 -28.87 4.20 1.32
C MET A 220 -27.82 3.26 0.70
N SER A 221 -27.23 2.37 1.50
CA SER A 221 -26.25 1.39 1.04
C SER A 221 -26.85 0.36 0.07
N LEU A 222 -28.06 -0.14 0.35
CA LEU A 222 -28.78 -1.08 -0.52
C LEU A 222 -29.14 -0.45 -1.87
N ILE A 223 -29.65 0.78 -1.85
CA ILE A 223 -29.97 1.54 -3.05
C ILE A 223 -28.70 1.80 -3.87
N ALA A 224 -27.62 2.24 -3.23
CA ALA A 224 -26.33 2.46 -3.89
C ALA A 224 -25.81 1.19 -4.59
N LEU A 225 -25.93 0.02 -3.95
CA LEU A 225 -25.58 -1.27 -4.56
C LEU A 225 -26.41 -1.55 -5.82
N GLU A 226 -27.72 -1.36 -5.76
CA GLU A 226 -28.60 -1.58 -6.91
C GLU A 226 -28.32 -0.60 -8.07
N GLN A 227 -28.00 0.66 -7.77
CA GLN A 227 -27.62 1.63 -8.80
C GLN A 227 -26.27 1.30 -9.44
N CYS A 228 -25.26 0.94 -8.63
CA CYS A 228 -23.97 0.48 -9.12
C CYS A 228 -24.07 -0.76 -10.02
N LYS A 229 -25.05 -1.65 -9.76
CA LYS A 229 -25.32 -2.81 -10.63
C LYS A 229 -25.88 -2.41 -12.00
N LYS A 230 -26.68 -1.34 -12.05
CA LYS A 230 -27.33 -0.84 -13.28
C LYS A 230 -26.39 0.04 -14.10
N ASP A 231 -25.45 0.72 -13.45
CA ASP A 231 -24.55 1.65 -14.11
C ASP A 231 -23.55 0.92 -15.03
N ARG A 232 -23.79 1.03 -16.34
CA ARG A 232 -22.97 0.45 -17.40
C ARG A 232 -21.87 1.39 -17.91
N ASN A 233 -21.92 2.68 -17.54
CA ASN A 233 -21.05 3.71 -18.08
C ASN A 233 -19.93 4.12 -17.11
N ASP A 234 -20.03 3.77 -15.82
CA ASP A 234 -18.97 4.11 -14.86
C ASP A 234 -17.69 3.31 -15.11
N GLU A 235 -16.56 4.00 -15.12
CA GLU A 235 -15.26 3.36 -15.28
C GLU A 235 -14.97 2.45 -14.08
N ARG A 236 -14.57 1.21 -14.36
CA ARG A 236 -14.25 0.22 -13.33
C ARG A 236 -12.76 0.28 -13.01
N TYR A 237 -12.42 -0.02 -11.76
CA TYR A 237 -11.04 0.03 -11.28
C TYR A 237 -10.35 -1.30 -11.50
N THR A 238 -9.16 -1.28 -12.11
CA THR A 238 -8.34 -2.48 -12.28
C THR A 238 -7.76 -2.96 -10.96
N HIS A 239 -7.46 -2.04 -10.05
CA HIS A 239 -7.00 -2.41 -8.72
C HIS A 239 -7.79 -1.71 -7.63
N ILE A 240 -8.19 -2.46 -6.62
CA ILE A 240 -8.90 -1.95 -5.44
C ILE A 240 -8.14 -2.34 -4.18
N ILE A 241 -7.91 -1.39 -3.28
CA ILE A 241 -7.33 -1.61 -1.97
C ILE A 241 -8.33 -1.12 -0.92
N VAL A 242 -8.73 -1.99 -0.01
CA VAL A 242 -9.73 -1.68 1.02
C VAL A 242 -9.08 -1.74 2.40
N ASP A 243 -8.77 -0.57 2.96
CA ASP A 243 -8.22 -0.46 4.31
C ASP A 243 -9.31 -0.54 5.38
N GLU A 244 -8.95 -1.09 6.55
CA GLU A 244 -9.86 -1.31 7.69
C GLU A 244 -11.18 -2.02 7.30
N SER A 245 -11.08 -2.96 6.35
CA SER A 245 -12.21 -3.66 5.72
C SER A 245 -13.07 -4.48 6.69
N GLN A 246 -12.60 -4.75 7.91
CA GLN A 246 -13.41 -5.36 8.97
C GLN A 246 -14.60 -4.50 9.42
N ASN A 247 -14.53 -3.17 9.22
CA ASN A 247 -15.60 -2.25 9.57
C ASN A 247 -16.71 -2.18 8.52
N LEU A 248 -16.52 -2.79 7.35
CA LEU A 248 -17.48 -2.72 6.25
C LEU A 248 -18.56 -3.79 6.35
N THR A 249 -19.79 -3.39 6.04
CA THR A 249 -20.94 -4.31 5.94
C THR A 249 -20.83 -5.20 4.70
N LYS A 250 -21.66 -6.25 4.63
CA LYS A 250 -21.69 -7.12 3.45
C LYS A 250 -22.12 -6.37 2.20
N VAL A 251 -23.15 -5.53 2.33
CA VAL A 251 -23.64 -4.67 1.23
C VAL A 251 -22.54 -3.76 0.68
N GLN A 252 -21.76 -3.12 1.57
CA GLN A 252 -20.63 -2.28 1.17
C GLN A 252 -19.53 -3.08 0.46
N LEU A 253 -19.21 -4.29 0.95
CA LEU A 253 -18.23 -5.16 0.29
C LEU A 253 -18.71 -5.63 -1.09
N ASP A 254 -20.00 -5.94 -1.24
CA ASP A 254 -20.59 -6.29 -2.53
C ASP A 254 -20.62 -5.11 -3.50
N LEU A 255 -20.86 -3.89 -3.00
CA LEU A 255 -20.73 -2.65 -3.78
C LEU A 255 -19.31 -2.51 -4.32
N ILE A 256 -18.31 -2.61 -3.45
CA ILE A 256 -16.88 -2.52 -3.82
C ILE A 256 -16.51 -3.56 -4.88
N ARG A 257 -16.99 -4.81 -4.72
CA ARG A 257 -16.74 -5.87 -5.71
C ARG A 257 -17.28 -5.52 -7.08
N LYS A 258 -18.40 -4.80 -7.15
CA LYS A 258 -18.99 -4.36 -8.42
C LYS A 258 -18.23 -3.22 -9.10
N LEU A 259 -17.37 -2.51 -8.36
CA LEU A 259 -16.47 -1.47 -8.88
C LEU A 259 -15.21 -2.04 -9.55
N ASN A 260 -14.90 -3.32 -9.32
CA ASN A 260 -13.72 -3.95 -9.90
C ASN A 260 -13.93 -4.19 -11.40
N SER A 261 -12.89 -3.99 -12.20
CA SER A 261 -12.89 -4.41 -13.60
C SER A 261 -12.70 -5.93 -13.71
N ASN A 262 -13.13 -6.50 -14.83
CA ASN A 262 -13.03 -7.94 -15.08
C ASN A 262 -11.72 -8.33 -15.79
N GLU A 263 -10.70 -7.48 -15.76
CA GLU A 263 -9.42 -7.80 -16.41
C GLU A 263 -8.72 -8.95 -15.68
N THR A 264 -7.99 -9.77 -16.42
CA THR A 264 -7.25 -10.92 -15.85
C THR A 264 -6.16 -10.50 -14.87
N TYR A 265 -5.68 -9.26 -15.00
CA TYR A 265 -4.68 -8.66 -14.15
C TYR A 265 -5.25 -7.82 -13.00
N SER A 266 -6.58 -7.73 -12.87
CA SER A 266 -7.19 -6.97 -11.79
C SER A 266 -6.90 -7.56 -10.42
N SER A 267 -6.83 -6.70 -9.40
CA SER A 267 -6.60 -7.17 -8.03
C SER A 267 -7.42 -6.40 -7.00
N THR A 268 -8.01 -7.11 -6.03
CA THR A 268 -8.65 -6.51 -4.87
C THR A 268 -7.95 -6.97 -3.59
N THR A 269 -7.41 -6.04 -2.83
CA THR A 269 -6.71 -6.33 -1.56
C THR A 269 -7.53 -5.83 -0.38
N TYR A 270 -8.05 -6.76 0.44
CA TYR A 270 -8.72 -6.44 1.69
C TYR A 270 -7.73 -6.43 2.84
N ILE A 271 -7.70 -5.35 3.60
CA ILE A 271 -6.81 -5.18 4.75
C ILE A 271 -7.65 -5.20 6.02
N VAL A 272 -7.29 -6.09 6.94
CA VAL A 272 -8.08 -6.41 8.14
C VAL A 272 -7.24 -6.23 9.39
N SER A 273 -7.69 -5.36 10.29
CA SER A 273 -7.17 -5.29 11.66
C SER A 273 -7.90 -6.28 12.56
N LYS A 274 -7.19 -7.27 13.12
CA LYS A 274 -7.80 -8.34 13.94
C LYS A 274 -8.39 -7.84 15.27
N ASP A 275 -7.92 -6.70 15.76
CA ASP A 275 -8.18 -6.23 17.13
C ASP A 275 -9.07 -4.96 17.17
N ASN A 276 -9.56 -4.47 16.02
CA ASN A 276 -10.22 -3.16 15.92
C ASN A 276 -11.44 -3.19 14.98
N CYS A 277 -12.54 -3.79 15.41
CA CYS A 277 -13.82 -3.73 14.69
C CYS A 277 -14.74 -2.73 15.41
N LYS A 278 -14.89 -1.53 14.84
CA LYS A 278 -15.75 -0.47 15.38
C LYS A 278 -17.23 -0.71 15.01
N ASN A 279 -17.48 -1.28 13.83
CA ASN A 279 -18.83 -1.55 13.32
C ASN A 279 -19.33 -2.94 13.75
N SER A 280 -20.49 -3.00 14.42
CA SER A 280 -21.15 -4.25 14.83
C SER A 280 -21.59 -5.13 13.65
N ASN A 281 -21.85 -4.51 12.50
CA ASN A 281 -22.30 -5.14 11.28
C ASN A 281 -21.17 -5.45 10.29
N GLY A 282 -19.93 -5.20 10.70
CA GLY A 282 -18.72 -5.57 9.96
C GLY A 282 -18.69 -7.04 9.57
N TRP A 283 -18.34 -7.34 8.31
CA TRP A 283 -18.43 -8.71 7.78
C TRP A 283 -17.10 -9.48 7.86
N LEU A 284 -15.96 -8.82 7.64
CA LEU A 284 -14.64 -9.47 7.57
C LEU A 284 -14.01 -9.71 8.96
N ILE A 285 -14.73 -10.45 9.81
CA ILE A 285 -14.33 -10.85 11.16
C ILE A 285 -13.97 -12.34 11.24
N LYS A 286 -13.24 -12.77 12.29
CA LYS A 286 -12.73 -14.16 12.44
C LYS A 286 -13.81 -15.24 12.28
N THR A 287 -15.03 -14.93 12.67
CA THR A 287 -16.12 -15.89 12.83
C THR A 287 -17.03 -16.01 11.59
N ARG A 288 -16.82 -15.16 10.57
CA ARG A 288 -17.54 -15.23 9.28
C ARG A 288 -16.62 -15.75 8.18
N LYS A 289 -17.13 -16.66 7.35
CA LYS A 289 -16.36 -17.24 6.24
C LYS A 289 -16.28 -16.24 5.09
N ILE A 290 -15.08 -16.01 4.57
CA ILE A 290 -14.87 -15.10 3.42
C ILE A 290 -15.58 -15.60 2.14
N SER A 291 -15.78 -16.92 2.01
CA SER A 291 -16.52 -17.53 0.90
C SER A 291 -17.98 -17.11 0.80
N SER A 292 -18.57 -16.61 1.90
CA SER A 292 -19.95 -16.08 1.91
C SER A 292 -20.10 -14.74 1.16
N LEU A 293 -18.99 -14.08 0.84
CA LEU A 293 -18.95 -12.87 0.03
C LEU A 293 -18.89 -13.17 -1.47
N GLY A 294 -19.23 -14.39 -1.93
CA GLY A 294 -19.06 -14.78 -3.34
C GLY A 294 -17.63 -14.66 -3.86
N LEU A 295 -16.65 -14.62 -2.95
CA LEU A 295 -15.22 -14.63 -3.26
C LEU A 295 -14.79 -16.06 -3.58
N PRO A 296 -13.77 -16.24 -4.46
CA PRO A 296 -13.25 -17.56 -4.78
C PRO A 296 -12.82 -18.30 -3.50
N SER A 297 -12.98 -19.62 -3.51
CA SER A 297 -12.74 -20.50 -2.35
C SER A 297 -11.31 -20.44 -1.80
N LYS A 298 -10.34 -19.99 -2.60
CA LYS A 298 -8.97 -19.68 -2.18
C LYS A 298 -8.68 -18.19 -2.34
N VAL A 299 -8.79 -17.43 -1.24
CA VAL A 299 -8.24 -16.07 -1.12
C VAL A 299 -6.86 -16.18 -0.50
N LYS A 300 -5.83 -15.63 -1.15
CA LYS A 300 -4.47 -15.65 -0.59
C LYS A 300 -4.38 -14.74 0.63
N GLY A 301 -4.08 -15.35 1.77
CA GLY A 301 -3.97 -14.66 3.05
C GLY A 301 -2.52 -14.36 3.40
N HIS A 302 -2.28 -13.13 3.84
CA HIS A 302 -1.01 -12.66 4.36
C HIS A 302 -1.20 -12.13 5.78
N VAL A 303 -0.21 -12.32 6.66
CA VAL A 303 -0.32 -11.91 8.06
C VAL A 303 0.88 -11.06 8.47
N LEU A 304 0.61 -9.85 8.95
CA LEU A 304 1.57 -9.00 9.66
C LEU A 304 1.38 -9.22 11.17
N THR A 305 2.26 -10.01 11.75
CA THR A 305 2.14 -10.47 13.15
C THR A 305 2.73 -9.51 14.17
N LYS A 306 3.70 -8.67 13.79
CA LYS A 306 4.36 -7.72 14.71
C LYS A 306 3.52 -6.45 14.85
N LYS A 307 3.05 -6.13 16.06
CA LYS A 307 2.56 -4.78 16.39
C LYS A 307 3.78 -3.87 16.29
N TYR A 308 3.75 -2.88 15.39
CA TYR A 308 4.59 -1.73 15.63
C TYR A 308 3.83 -0.91 16.67
N GLU A 309 4.31 -0.94 17.91
CA GLU A 309 4.22 0.28 18.68
C GLU A 309 4.85 1.38 17.84
N ARG A 310 4.56 2.64 18.16
CA ARG A 310 5.47 3.71 17.84
C ARG A 310 6.77 3.46 18.65
N TYR A 311 7.47 2.35 18.40
CA TYR A 311 8.84 2.15 18.77
C TYR A 311 9.57 3.24 17.95
N MET A 312 10.20 4.29 18.47
CA MET A 312 10.84 4.46 19.77
C MET A 312 11.27 3.10 20.31
N GLU A 313 12.12 2.39 19.56
CA GLU A 313 12.90 1.31 20.16
C GLU A 313 13.61 1.92 21.39
N LYS A 314 13.03 1.71 22.58
CA LYS A 314 13.80 1.32 23.75
C LYS A 314 14.24 -0.14 23.52
N LYS A 315 15.04 -0.36 22.47
CA LYS A 315 16.20 -1.21 22.68
C LYS A 315 17.12 -0.40 23.59
N SER A 316 17.89 -1.07 24.43
CA SER A 316 19.12 -0.47 24.95
C SER A 316 19.75 0.36 23.83
N ILE A 317 19.79 1.68 24.02
CA ILE A 317 20.31 2.63 23.05
C ILE A 317 21.79 2.31 22.95
N ASP A 318 22.12 1.42 22.03
CA ASP A 318 23.46 1.38 21.49
C ASP A 318 23.39 2.32 20.29
N TYR A 319 23.98 3.49 20.46
CA TYR A 319 24.20 4.48 19.42
C TYR A 319 25.08 3.83 18.35
N SER A 320 24.50 3.00 17.49
CA SER A 320 25.21 2.37 16.38
C SER A 320 25.33 3.42 15.29
N ILE A 321 26.40 4.19 15.40
CA ILE A 321 26.89 5.09 14.38
C ILE A 321 27.53 4.20 13.31
N GLU A 322 26.96 4.15 12.11
CA GLU A 322 27.68 3.62 10.96
C GLU A 322 28.78 4.62 10.61
N SER A 323 30.00 4.11 10.48
CA SER A 323 31.16 4.90 10.08
C SER A 323 31.68 4.37 8.76
N PHE A 324 31.88 5.28 7.82
CA PHE A 324 32.42 5.01 6.51
C PHE A 324 33.65 5.87 6.30
N LYS A 325 34.57 5.36 5.49
CA LYS A 325 35.64 6.17 4.92
C LYS A 325 35.29 6.51 3.48
N TYR A 326 35.20 7.80 3.16
CA TYR A 326 35.08 8.29 1.80
C TYR A 326 36.44 8.74 1.27
N CYS A 327 36.90 8.11 0.20
CA CYS A 327 38.09 8.50 -0.55
C CYS A 327 37.67 9.26 -1.81
N ASP A 328 37.97 10.54 -1.88
CA ASP A 328 37.78 11.38 -3.06
C ASP A 328 38.92 11.11 -4.05
N ILE A 329 38.62 10.35 -5.11
CA ILE A 329 39.61 10.00 -6.15
C ILE A 329 40.07 11.26 -6.88
N LYS A 330 39.18 12.24 -7.08
CA LYS A 330 39.44 13.41 -7.91
C LYS A 330 40.39 14.39 -7.22
N HIS A 331 40.23 14.61 -5.93
CA HIS A 331 41.01 15.58 -5.16
C HIS A 331 42.06 14.93 -4.24
N GLY A 332 42.10 13.59 -4.16
CA GLY A 332 43.06 12.86 -3.33
C GLY A 332 42.87 13.09 -1.83
N LYS A 333 41.63 13.30 -1.38
CA LYS A 333 41.29 13.60 0.01
C LYS A 333 40.43 12.49 0.61
N ASP A 334 40.69 12.18 1.87
CA ASP A 334 39.92 11.21 2.63
C ASP A 334 39.04 11.92 3.66
N TYR A 335 37.84 11.40 3.85
CA TYR A 335 36.85 11.89 4.80
C TYR A 335 36.31 10.72 5.62
N GLU A 336 36.11 10.94 6.91
CA GLU A 336 35.33 10.04 7.76
C GLU A 336 33.87 10.50 7.74
N LEU A 337 32.97 9.59 7.42
CA LEU A 337 31.55 9.87 7.27
C LEU A 337 30.81 9.00 8.28
N SER A 338 30.20 9.63 9.26
CA SER A 338 29.41 8.95 10.28
C SER A 338 27.95 9.37 10.20
N ARG A 339 27.05 8.40 10.34
CA ARG A 339 25.61 8.65 10.33
C ARG A 339 24.91 7.76 11.34
N ASP A 340 23.83 8.27 11.89
CA ASP A 340 22.92 7.44 12.67
C ASP A 340 22.13 6.55 11.70
N ILE A 341 22.11 5.25 11.95
CA ILE A 341 21.32 4.26 11.19
C ILE A 341 19.84 4.68 11.14
N ASN A 342 19.37 5.38 12.17
CA ASN A 342 18.00 5.88 12.34
C ASN A 342 17.75 7.25 11.69
N ASN A 343 18.80 7.99 11.36
CA ASN A 343 18.72 9.30 10.69
C ASN A 343 19.79 9.42 9.59
N ILE A 344 19.64 8.62 8.53
CA ILE A 344 20.55 8.64 7.36
C ILE A 344 20.51 9.95 6.55
N SER A 345 19.54 10.82 6.84
CA SER A 345 19.38 12.17 6.29
C SER A 345 20.20 13.23 7.03
N GLU A 346 20.91 12.84 8.09
CA GLU A 346 21.93 13.65 8.74
C GLU A 346 23.26 12.91 8.67
N VAL A 347 24.28 13.59 8.15
CA VAL A 347 25.60 13.01 7.96
C VAL A 347 26.63 13.92 8.61
N MET A 348 27.42 13.34 9.50
CA MET A 348 28.61 13.98 10.05
C MET A 348 29.79 13.61 9.15
N VAL A 349 30.49 14.63 8.65
CA VAL A 349 31.70 14.46 7.86
C VAL A 349 32.84 15.08 8.64
N LYS A 350 33.90 14.31 8.84
CA LYS A 350 35.13 14.76 9.48
C LYS A 350 36.27 14.65 8.48
N ASP A 351 37.03 15.72 8.37
CA ASP A 351 38.35 15.70 7.73
C ASP A 351 39.44 15.91 8.81
N ALA A 352 40.68 16.13 8.40
CA ALA A 352 41.81 16.26 9.32
C ALA A 352 41.66 17.41 10.33
N ASP A 353 40.96 18.49 9.96
CA ASP A 353 40.99 19.77 10.68
C ASP A 353 39.59 20.25 11.12
N SER A 354 38.52 19.63 10.63
CA SER A 354 37.16 20.12 10.82
C SER A 354 36.11 19.02 10.80
N GLN A 355 35.00 19.28 11.50
CA GLN A 355 33.83 18.41 11.54
C GLN A 355 32.61 19.21 11.09
N TYR A 356 31.94 18.71 10.06
CA TYR A 356 30.78 19.33 9.43
C TYR A 356 29.56 18.45 9.64
N LYS A 357 28.42 19.07 9.93
CA LYS A 357 27.12 18.42 9.96
C LYS A 357 26.33 18.85 8.73
N TYR A 358 25.88 17.88 7.94
CA TYR A 358 25.02 18.11 6.77
C TYR A 358 23.63 17.57 7.04
N ASN A 359 22.62 18.38 6.71
CA ASN A 359 21.21 18.00 6.80
C ASN A 359 20.67 17.61 5.41
N GLU A 360 19.43 17.12 5.33
CA GLU A 360 18.85 16.58 4.09
C GLU A 360 18.94 17.53 2.89
N GLU A 361 18.77 18.85 3.09
CA GLU A 361 18.82 19.87 2.02
C GLU A 361 20.22 20.03 1.40
N GLU A 362 21.27 19.66 2.14
CA GLU A 362 22.67 19.76 1.71
C GLU A 362 23.22 18.42 1.21
N LEU A 363 22.42 17.36 1.28
CA LEU A 363 22.79 16.01 0.88
C LEU A 363 22.16 15.62 -0.45
N LYS A 364 22.87 14.81 -1.23
CA LYS A 364 22.39 14.22 -2.47
C LYS A 364 22.29 12.70 -2.31
N LYS A 365 21.14 12.17 -2.71
CA LYS A 365 20.81 10.73 -2.68
C LYS A 365 21.40 10.05 -3.91
N LEU A 366 22.22 9.02 -3.71
CA LEU A 366 22.81 8.22 -4.76
C LEU A 366 22.30 6.77 -4.68
N PRO A 367 21.71 6.22 -5.76
CA PRO A 367 21.27 4.83 -5.78
C PRO A 367 22.48 3.87 -5.82
N ILE A 368 22.39 2.76 -5.11
CA ILE A 368 23.37 1.67 -5.12
C ILE A 368 22.87 0.53 -6.02
N TYR A 369 23.73 0.09 -6.94
CA TYR A 369 23.48 -1.05 -7.81
C TYR A 369 24.45 -2.21 -7.52
N ASN A 370 23.91 -3.42 -7.55
CA ASN A 370 24.61 -4.68 -7.30
C ASN A 370 25.23 -5.28 -8.57
N ASP A 371 24.50 -5.22 -9.68
CA ASP A 371 24.90 -5.64 -11.01
C ASP A 371 24.28 -4.67 -12.02
N ILE A 372 25.01 -4.34 -13.10
CA ILE A 372 24.44 -3.59 -14.23
C ILE A 372 24.25 -4.57 -15.38
N ALA A 373 23.00 -4.91 -15.68
CA ALA A 373 22.61 -5.58 -16.93
C ALA A 373 22.47 -4.51 -18.02
N ALA A 374 23.20 -4.63 -19.13
CA ALA A 374 23.22 -3.56 -20.13
C ALA A 374 22.93 -4.05 -21.56
N GLY A 375 21.73 -3.69 -22.03
CA GLY A 375 21.37 -3.58 -23.45
C GLY A 375 21.26 -2.12 -23.93
N GLU A 376 20.77 -1.91 -25.16
CA GLU A 376 20.44 -0.61 -25.80
C GLU A 376 19.76 0.41 -24.85
N PRO A 377 19.94 1.73 -25.10
CA PRO A 377 20.37 2.73 -24.11
C PRO A 377 19.69 2.61 -22.75
N ILE A 378 20.44 2.03 -21.79
CA ILE A 378 20.25 2.06 -20.34
C ILE A 378 18.78 1.94 -19.92
N LEU A 379 18.15 0.82 -20.28
CA LEU A 379 17.10 0.26 -19.44
C LEU A 379 17.78 -0.23 -18.14
N MET A 380 17.84 0.64 -17.13
CA MET A 380 18.19 0.26 -15.76
C MET A 380 17.19 -0.81 -15.31
N ASN A 381 17.66 -2.04 -15.13
CA ASN A 381 16.92 -3.06 -14.39
C ASN A 381 17.00 -2.69 -12.90
N PRO A 382 15.93 -2.22 -12.25
CA PRO A 382 16.01 -1.46 -11.00
C PRO A 382 15.74 -2.34 -9.78
N GLU A 383 16.63 -3.29 -9.49
CA GLU A 383 16.80 -3.71 -8.10
C GLU A 383 17.81 -2.75 -7.46
N ILE A 384 17.33 -1.56 -7.05
CA ILE A 384 18.10 -0.67 -6.18
C ILE A 384 18.31 -1.45 -4.88
N GLU A 385 19.55 -1.78 -4.56
CA GLU A 385 19.88 -2.51 -3.32
C GLU A 385 19.69 -1.58 -2.11
N ASP A 386 20.12 -0.32 -2.23
CA ASP A 386 19.98 0.71 -1.20
C ASP A 386 20.25 2.13 -1.76
N ILE A 387 20.15 3.16 -0.92
CA ILE A 387 20.48 4.56 -1.23
C ILE A 387 21.56 5.07 -0.25
N PHE A 388 22.58 5.74 -0.78
CA PHE A 388 23.60 6.41 0.03
C PHE A 388 23.47 7.93 -0.06
N TYR A 389 23.69 8.63 1.05
CA TYR A 389 23.65 10.09 1.13
C TYR A 389 25.07 10.65 1.16
N VAL A 390 25.37 11.59 0.28
CA VAL A 390 26.65 12.29 0.25
C VAL A 390 26.45 13.81 0.22
N PRO A 391 27.36 14.62 0.79
CA PRO A 391 27.31 16.07 0.64
C PRO A 391 27.21 16.50 -0.82
N THR A 392 26.26 17.39 -1.12
CA THR A 392 25.99 17.86 -2.49
C THR A 392 27.22 18.51 -3.12
N TYR A 393 28.06 19.17 -2.31
CA TYR A 393 29.27 19.83 -2.79
C TYR A 393 30.32 18.83 -3.33
N TRP A 394 30.35 17.57 -2.86
CA TRP A 394 31.22 16.52 -3.42
C TRP A 394 30.90 16.22 -4.88
N LEU A 395 29.64 16.42 -5.27
CA LEU A 395 29.13 16.17 -6.61
C LEU A 395 29.02 17.45 -7.45
N LYS A 396 29.57 18.57 -6.98
CA LYS A 396 29.50 19.85 -7.70
C LYS A 396 30.12 19.73 -9.09
N GLY A 397 29.34 20.09 -10.12
CA GLY A 397 29.73 19.92 -11.52
C GLY A 397 29.53 18.51 -12.09
N MET A 398 28.83 17.63 -11.37
CA MET A 398 28.47 16.28 -11.80
C MET A 398 26.95 16.11 -11.85
N ASN A 399 26.39 16.05 -13.05
CA ASN A 399 24.94 16.06 -13.23
C ASN A 399 24.27 14.69 -13.01
N SER A 400 25.02 13.60 -13.05
CA SER A 400 24.49 12.23 -12.89
C SER A 400 25.53 11.31 -12.27
N CYS A 401 25.31 10.89 -11.02
CA CYS A 401 26.15 9.93 -10.34
C CYS A 401 25.32 8.78 -9.75
N PHE A 402 25.94 7.63 -9.59
CA PHE A 402 25.37 6.45 -8.92
C PHE A 402 26.48 5.66 -8.22
N ILE A 403 26.11 4.65 -7.43
CA ILE A 403 27.08 3.81 -6.71
C ILE A 403 27.03 2.39 -7.25
N LEU A 404 28.20 1.77 -7.42
CA LEU A 404 28.35 0.35 -7.67
C LEU A 404 28.97 -0.34 -6.46
N LYS A 405 28.34 -1.42 -6.02
CA LYS A 405 28.93 -2.31 -5.01
C LYS A 405 29.93 -3.24 -5.68
N VAL A 406 31.17 -3.23 -5.21
CA VAL A 406 32.27 -3.97 -5.83
C VAL A 406 32.18 -5.44 -5.47
N ARG A 407 32.26 -6.29 -6.49
CA ARG A 407 32.41 -7.74 -6.35
C ARG A 407 33.73 -8.19 -6.97
N GLY A 408 34.55 -8.89 -6.19
CA GLY A 408 35.89 -9.35 -6.58
C GLY A 408 37.03 -8.41 -6.20
N ASP A 409 38.26 -8.85 -6.43
CA ASP A 409 39.51 -8.19 -5.99
C ASP A 409 40.35 -7.68 -7.17
N SER A 410 39.80 -7.58 -8.38
CA SER A 410 40.58 -7.18 -9.57
C SER A 410 41.13 -5.75 -9.52
N MET A 411 40.62 -4.92 -8.61
CA MET A 411 40.98 -3.51 -8.48
C MET A 411 41.72 -3.15 -7.17
N ILE A 412 42.21 -4.13 -6.42
CA ILE A 412 42.83 -3.90 -5.09
C ILE A 412 44.01 -2.93 -5.10
N GLY A 413 44.83 -2.90 -6.17
CA GLY A 413 45.96 -1.96 -6.31
C GLY A 413 45.53 -0.50 -6.50
N ALA A 414 44.27 -0.25 -6.86
CA ALA A 414 43.66 1.07 -6.84
C ALA A 414 42.94 1.38 -5.52
N ASN A 415 43.21 0.60 -4.46
CA ASN A 415 42.51 0.69 -3.19
C ASN A 415 40.99 0.49 -3.33
N ILE A 416 40.55 -0.38 -4.23
CA ILE A 416 39.15 -0.78 -4.39
C ILE A 416 39.05 -2.27 -4.07
N ASN A 417 38.48 -2.59 -2.92
CA ASN A 417 38.35 -3.94 -2.39
C ASN A 417 36.97 -4.53 -2.66
N ASN A 418 36.86 -5.85 -2.56
CA ASN A 418 35.56 -6.53 -2.60
C ASN A 418 34.67 -6.03 -1.44
N GLY A 419 33.45 -5.60 -1.75
CA GLY A 419 32.50 -5.02 -0.79
C GLY A 419 32.52 -3.50 -0.72
N ASP A 420 33.54 -2.82 -1.27
CA ASP A 420 33.57 -1.36 -1.34
C ASP A 420 32.44 -0.81 -2.24
N TYR A 421 32.03 0.42 -2.00
CA TYR A 421 31.07 1.15 -2.82
C TYR A 421 31.79 2.20 -3.66
N VAL A 422 31.62 2.21 -4.98
CA VAL A 422 32.31 3.14 -5.87
C VAL A 422 31.31 4.12 -6.49
N ILE A 423 31.50 5.41 -6.26
CA ILE A 423 30.71 6.47 -6.88
C ILE A 423 31.16 6.63 -8.33
N ILE A 424 30.22 6.42 -9.25
CA ILE A 424 30.42 6.55 -10.69
C ILE A 424 29.72 7.82 -11.18
N LYS A 425 30.49 8.72 -11.80
CA LYS A 425 29.94 9.81 -12.60
C LYS A 425 29.60 9.27 -13.98
N LYS A 426 28.32 9.29 -14.33
CA LYS A 426 27.82 8.82 -15.63
C LYS A 426 28.37 9.69 -16.76
N GLN A 427 29.10 9.06 -17.66
CA GLN A 427 29.65 9.65 -18.89
C GLN A 427 30.13 8.53 -19.81
N TYR A 428 30.17 8.79 -21.11
CA TYR A 428 30.51 7.78 -22.12
C TYR A 428 31.95 7.86 -22.63
N THR A 429 32.74 8.79 -22.07
CA THR A 429 34.15 9.01 -22.42
C THR A 429 35.01 8.96 -21.16
N ALA A 430 36.29 8.63 -21.31
CA ALA A 430 37.26 8.57 -20.22
C ALA A 430 38.64 9.04 -20.70
N GLN A 431 39.44 9.57 -19.79
CA GLN A 431 40.84 9.92 -20.04
C GLN A 431 41.76 8.73 -19.74
N ASN A 432 42.96 8.76 -20.32
CA ASN A 432 43.95 7.73 -20.07
C ASN A 432 44.28 7.66 -18.57
N LYS A 433 44.28 6.44 -18.02
CA LYS A 433 44.41 6.10 -16.59
C LYS A 433 43.18 6.32 -15.72
N ASP A 434 42.03 6.77 -16.25
CA ASP A 434 40.80 6.81 -15.47
C ASP A 434 40.37 5.41 -15.03
N ILE A 435 39.77 5.30 -13.85
CA ILE A 435 39.06 4.08 -13.45
C ILE A 435 37.63 4.19 -14.01
N VAL A 436 37.26 3.24 -14.86
CA VAL A 436 36.02 3.26 -15.62
C VAL A 436 35.12 2.09 -15.21
N ALA A 437 33.82 2.36 -15.13
CA ALA A 437 32.80 1.33 -15.18
C ALA A 437 32.50 1.07 -16.67
N VAL A 438 32.70 -0.16 -17.13
CA VAL A 438 32.50 -0.56 -18.53
C VAL A 438 31.53 -1.72 -18.58
N ASN A 439 30.55 -1.62 -19.46
CA ASN A 439 29.72 -2.74 -19.86
C ASN A 439 30.49 -3.61 -20.86
N LEU A 440 30.65 -4.89 -20.53
CA LEU A 440 31.16 -5.93 -21.41
C LEU A 440 30.10 -7.05 -21.46
N ASP A 441 29.54 -7.29 -22.65
CA ASP A 441 28.57 -8.36 -22.91
C ASP A 441 27.40 -8.39 -21.92
N GLY A 442 26.91 -7.21 -21.55
CA GLY A 442 25.78 -7.05 -20.65
C GLY A 442 26.13 -7.05 -19.16
N ASN A 443 27.40 -7.13 -18.77
CA ASN A 443 27.85 -7.05 -17.37
C ASN A 443 28.77 -5.85 -17.15
N ALA A 444 28.57 -5.09 -16.07
CA ALA A 444 29.51 -4.03 -15.68
C ALA A 444 30.75 -4.58 -14.96
N THR A 445 31.91 -4.02 -15.32
CA THR A 445 33.19 -4.24 -14.61
C THR A 445 33.88 -2.91 -14.35
N LEU A 446 34.68 -2.84 -13.27
CA LEU A 446 35.59 -1.74 -13.00
C LEU A 446 37.01 -2.09 -13.45
N LYS A 447 37.61 -1.22 -14.27
CA LYS A 447 38.97 -1.38 -14.78
C LYS A 447 39.64 -0.02 -14.97
N ARG A 448 40.97 0.02 -15.04
CA ARG A 448 41.70 1.21 -15.46
C ARG A 448 41.75 1.29 -16.98
N PHE A 449 41.26 2.38 -17.54
CA PHE A 449 41.29 2.66 -18.97
C PHE A 449 42.70 3.06 -19.39
N ILE A 450 43.29 2.33 -20.34
CA ILE A 450 44.58 2.67 -20.95
C ILE A 450 44.42 2.76 -22.46
N SER A 451 44.68 3.94 -23.01
CA SER A 451 44.75 4.17 -24.46
C SER A 451 46.20 4.28 -24.89
N LYS A 452 46.62 3.41 -25.81
CA LYS A 452 47.94 3.44 -26.45
C LYS A 452 47.79 3.52 -27.97
N LYS A 453 48.91 3.64 -28.69
CA LYS A 453 48.92 3.72 -30.16
C LYS A 453 48.39 2.43 -30.82
N ASP A 454 48.52 1.30 -30.14
CA ASP A 454 48.18 -0.05 -30.59
C ASP A 454 46.79 -0.53 -30.14
N GLY A 455 46.07 0.27 -29.32
CA GLY A 455 44.69 -0.05 -28.96
C GLY A 455 44.24 0.48 -27.59
N ILE A 456 43.05 0.03 -27.20
CA ILE A 456 42.42 0.33 -25.91
C ILE A 456 42.49 -0.91 -25.03
N TYR A 457 42.93 -0.70 -23.79
CA TYR A 457 43.12 -1.75 -22.79
C TYR A 457 42.35 -1.40 -21.52
N LEU A 458 41.63 -2.37 -20.97
CA LEU A 458 41.06 -2.29 -19.63
C LEU A 458 41.94 -3.11 -18.68
N MET A 459 42.73 -2.39 -17.90
CA MET A 459 43.74 -2.97 -17.01
C MET A 459 43.11 -3.26 -15.64
N PRO A 460 43.28 -4.48 -15.10
CA PRO A 460 43.06 -4.72 -13.68
C PRO A 460 44.18 -4.07 -12.86
N GLU A 461 43.90 -3.81 -11.58
CA GLU A 461 44.89 -3.36 -10.59
C GLU A 461 45.29 -4.51 -9.64
N ASN A 462 45.28 -5.73 -10.18
CA ASN A 462 45.65 -6.94 -9.47
C ASN A 462 46.43 -7.85 -10.42
N LYS A 463 47.66 -8.20 -10.04
CA LYS A 463 48.59 -9.00 -10.85
C LYS A 463 48.06 -10.39 -11.23
N LYS A 464 47.04 -10.89 -10.51
CA LYS A 464 46.38 -12.18 -10.81
C LYS A 464 45.54 -12.14 -12.10
N TYR A 465 45.18 -10.96 -12.57
CA TYR A 465 44.27 -10.78 -13.71
C TYR A 465 45.02 -10.21 -14.92
N LYS A 466 44.66 -10.67 -16.11
CA LYS A 466 45.22 -10.17 -17.38
C LYS A 466 44.45 -8.95 -17.89
N PRO A 467 45.10 -8.04 -18.65
CA PRO A 467 44.42 -6.96 -19.37
C PRO A 467 43.32 -7.49 -20.30
N ILE A 468 42.22 -6.75 -20.40
CA ILE A 468 41.18 -6.99 -21.41
C ILE A 468 41.46 -6.03 -22.57
N ILE A 469 41.67 -6.58 -23.77
CA ILE A 469 41.92 -5.81 -24.99
C ILE A 469 40.57 -5.57 -25.66
N ILE A 470 40.24 -4.31 -25.97
CA ILE A 470 38.98 -3.94 -26.59
C ILE A 470 39.16 -3.95 -28.11
N ASN A 471 38.65 -5.00 -28.74
CA ASN A 471 38.71 -5.20 -30.20
C ASN A 471 37.34 -5.10 -30.89
N ASP A 472 36.24 -5.16 -30.13
CA ASP A 472 34.85 -5.29 -30.64
C ASP A 472 33.94 -4.11 -30.22
N GLU A 473 32.84 -3.91 -30.97
CA GLU A 473 31.83 -2.84 -30.77
C GLU A 473 30.95 -2.99 -29.50
N GLY A 474 31.09 -4.10 -28.76
CA GLY A 474 30.24 -4.43 -27.60
C GLY A 474 30.60 -3.71 -26.29
N ALA A 475 31.80 -3.13 -26.19
CA ALA A 475 32.27 -2.48 -24.97
C ALA A 475 31.77 -1.03 -24.86
N ARG A 476 31.02 -0.71 -23.81
CA ARG A 476 30.47 0.65 -23.59
C ARG A 476 30.88 1.21 -22.23
N ILE A 477 31.56 2.35 -22.21
CA ILE A 477 31.85 3.08 -20.97
C ILE A 477 30.53 3.57 -20.39
N ILE A 478 30.29 3.27 -19.11
CA ILE A 478 29.10 3.66 -18.35
C ILE A 478 29.37 4.95 -17.57
N GLY A 479 30.60 5.08 -17.06
CA GLY A 479 31.05 6.25 -16.32
C GLY A 479 32.45 6.09 -15.75
N ILE A 480 32.91 7.14 -15.08
CA ILE A 480 34.22 7.19 -14.41
C ILE A 480 34.02 7.13 -12.89
N ALA A 481 34.90 6.42 -12.19
CA ALA A 481 34.94 6.40 -10.74
C ALA A 481 35.47 7.74 -10.21
N VAL A 482 34.70 8.38 -9.32
CA VAL A 482 35.03 9.68 -8.73
C VAL A 482 35.23 9.62 -7.22
N GLY A 483 34.79 8.55 -6.57
CA GLY A 483 35.00 8.34 -5.14
C GLY A 483 34.76 6.90 -4.71
N ILE A 484 35.30 6.54 -3.55
CA ILE A 484 35.17 5.20 -2.96
C ILE A 484 34.64 5.38 -1.54
N ILE A 485 33.62 4.62 -1.17
CA ILE A 485 33.07 4.56 0.18
C ILE A 485 33.36 3.17 0.72
N LYS A 486 34.04 3.12 1.87
CA LYS A 486 34.39 1.88 2.58
C LYS A 486 33.65 1.86 3.91
N GLU A 487 33.09 0.72 4.25
CA GLU A 487 32.54 0.48 5.59
C GLU A 487 33.72 0.19 6.53
N ASN A 488 33.76 0.86 7.70
CA ASN A 488 34.85 0.70 8.67
C ASN A 488 34.73 -0.57 9.51
#